data_AF-A0A645FGQ9-F1
#
_entry.id   AF-A0A645FGQ9-F1
#
_cell.length_a   1.000
_cell.length_b   1.000
_cell.length_c   1.000
_cell.angle_alpha   90.00
_cell.angle_beta   90.00
_cell.angle_gamma   90.00
#
_symmetry.space_group_name_H-M   'P 1'
#
loop_
_entity.id
_entity.type
_entity.pdbx_description
1 polymer ?
#
loop_
_entity_poly.entity_id
_entity_poly.type
_entity_poly.pdbx_seq_one_letter_code
_entity_poly.pdbx_strand_id
1 'polypeptide(L)'
;MHDMMDKHGYVFSPYNPYEIIRNKYISYAEIMKLKMFEDCFEKLYNSERFKYSLELLVRYFDSPFEMYEKISLYFDEKKLTFQSISSKNLYNLLYEFAEEIINEDNLDQLGEKLLLDYYCSEKSEIIPLALKKYVPLNKQTSALTKTLLHEKNLHREKTLIVRYIRDKAYLMDYAKKHPVTGRYSVIDAFHIDIER
;
A
#
# COMPACT_ATOMS: atom_id res chain seq x y z
N MET A 1 -32.59 -2.52 28.82
CA MET A 1 -31.62 -1.90 27.89
C MET A 1 -31.29 -0.46 28.32
N HIS A 2 -32.29 0.37 28.63
CA HIS A 2 -32.08 1.71 29.22
C HIS A 2 -31.26 1.73 30.51
N ASP A 3 -31.51 0.83 31.46
CA ASP A 3 -30.71 0.75 32.70
C ASP A 3 -29.20 0.57 32.46
N MET A 4 -28.81 -0.17 31.41
CA MET A 4 -27.40 -0.36 31.06
C MET A 4 -26.79 0.86 30.38
N MET A 5 -27.59 1.62 29.62
CA MET A 5 -27.15 2.87 29.00
C MET A 5 -26.78 3.90 30.06
N ASP A 6 -27.64 4.13 31.04
CA ASP A 6 -27.40 5.11 32.11
C ASP A 6 -26.30 4.63 33.06
N LYS A 7 -26.27 3.33 33.38
CA LYS A 7 -25.23 2.71 34.20
C LYS A 7 -23.84 2.90 33.62
N HIS A 8 -23.67 2.76 32.31
CA HIS A 8 -22.38 2.87 31.63
C HIS A 8 -22.15 4.22 30.92
N GLY A 9 -23.14 5.12 30.95
CA GLY A 9 -23.09 6.47 30.40
C GLY A 9 -22.90 6.53 28.89
N TYR A 10 -23.48 5.59 28.15
CA TYR A 10 -23.37 5.55 26.69
C TYR A 10 -24.07 6.75 26.04
N VAL A 11 -23.35 7.42 25.15
CA VAL A 11 -23.88 8.43 24.22
C VAL A 11 -23.71 7.86 22.82
N PHE A 12 -24.75 7.88 22.00
CA PHE A 12 -24.75 7.31 20.65
C PHE A 12 -25.61 8.13 19.68
N SER A 13 -25.39 7.91 18.39
CA SER A 13 -26.21 8.50 17.33
C SER A 13 -27.62 7.91 17.32
N PRO A 14 -28.69 8.73 17.34
CA PRO A 14 -30.07 8.23 17.24
C PRO A 14 -30.43 7.79 15.81
N TYR A 15 -29.59 8.08 14.83
CA TYR A 15 -29.77 7.72 13.42
C TYR A 15 -28.82 6.59 13.02
N ASN A 16 -29.27 5.78 12.07
CA ASN A 16 -28.44 4.73 11.49
C ASN A 16 -27.22 5.33 10.75
N PRO A 17 -26.05 4.66 10.78
CA PRO A 17 -25.70 3.53 11.66
C PRO A 17 -25.58 3.95 13.13
N TYR A 18 -26.03 3.11 14.07
CA TYR A 18 -26.05 3.41 15.50
C TYR A 18 -24.64 3.37 16.11
N GLU A 19 -23.91 4.47 16.00
CA GLU A 19 -22.54 4.57 16.49
C GLU A 19 -22.48 5.12 17.92
N ILE A 20 -21.60 4.53 18.73
CA ILE A 20 -21.25 5.06 20.05
C ILE A 20 -20.35 6.27 19.87
N ILE A 21 -20.74 7.40 20.46
CA ILE A 21 -20.02 8.67 20.45
C ILE A 21 -19.05 8.74 21.63
N ARG A 22 -19.44 8.25 22.81
CA ARG A 22 -18.60 8.14 24.03
C ARG A 22 -19.30 7.31 25.10
N ASN A 23 -18.58 6.91 26.14
CA ASN A 23 -19.16 6.39 27.37
C ASN A 23 -18.31 6.78 28.61
N LYS A 24 -18.55 6.15 29.77
CA LYS A 24 -17.77 6.41 31.01
C LYS A 24 -16.30 5.97 30.93
N TYR A 25 -15.95 5.12 29.98
CA TYR A 25 -14.63 4.45 29.87
C TYR A 25 -13.80 4.97 28.70
N ILE A 26 -14.46 5.48 27.66
CA ILE A 26 -13.80 6.01 26.46
C ILE A 26 -14.45 7.33 26.05
N SER A 27 -13.62 8.35 25.93
CA SER A 27 -14.01 9.68 25.49
C SER A 27 -14.29 9.70 23.98
N TYR A 28 -14.96 10.77 23.53
CA TYR A 28 -15.16 11.00 22.10
C TYR A 28 -13.83 11.10 21.34
N ALA A 29 -12.83 11.77 21.92
CA ALA A 29 -11.52 11.92 21.30
C ALA A 29 -10.81 10.58 21.11
N GLU A 30 -10.91 9.66 22.08
CA GLU A 30 -10.34 8.32 21.96
C GLU A 30 -11.08 7.46 20.93
N ILE A 31 -12.42 7.51 20.89
CA ILE A 31 -13.19 6.85 19.82
C ILE A 31 -12.79 7.41 18.46
N MET A 32 -12.61 8.73 18.35
CA MET A 32 -12.21 9.37 17.11
C MET A 32 -10.84 8.88 16.63
N LYS A 33 -9.86 8.79 17.54
CA LYS A 33 -8.54 8.20 17.23
C LYS A 33 -8.66 6.77 16.70
N LEU A 34 -9.50 5.94 17.33
CA LEU A 34 -9.74 4.56 16.86
C LEU A 34 -10.37 4.52 15.48
N LYS A 35 -11.29 5.44 15.17
CA LYS A 35 -11.89 5.56 13.83
C LYS A 35 -10.86 5.99 12.78
N MET A 36 -9.98 6.93 13.12
CA MET A 36 -8.90 7.36 12.23
C MET A 36 -7.89 6.23 11.97
N PHE A 37 -7.61 5.43 13.01
CA PHE A 37 -6.80 4.23 12.90
C PHE A 37 -7.45 3.21 11.96
N GLU A 38 -8.73 2.88 12.18
CA GLU A 38 -9.48 1.93 11.37
C GLU A 38 -9.55 2.36 9.90
N ASP A 39 -9.82 3.63 9.64
CA ASP A 39 -9.89 4.19 8.29
C ASP A 39 -8.54 4.10 7.52
N CYS A 40 -7.42 4.23 8.23
CA CYS A 40 -6.07 4.03 7.70
C CYS A 40 -5.76 2.54 7.47
N PHE A 41 -6.07 1.72 8.48
CA PHE A 41 -5.86 0.28 8.46
C PHE A 41 -6.63 -0.37 7.30
N GLU A 42 -7.85 0.07 7.02
CA GLU A 42 -8.67 -0.38 5.91
C GLU A 42 -8.01 -0.06 4.55
N LYS A 43 -7.53 1.18 4.38
CA LYS A 43 -6.87 1.62 3.13
C LYS A 43 -5.56 0.89 2.86
N LEU A 44 -4.80 0.58 3.90
CA LEU A 44 -3.44 0.05 3.77
C LEU A 44 -3.37 -1.46 3.95
N TYR A 45 -3.76 -1.97 5.10
CA TYR A 45 -3.63 -3.38 5.44
C TYR A 45 -4.72 -4.21 4.75
N ASN A 46 -5.99 -3.92 5.02
CA ASN A 46 -7.10 -4.73 4.52
C ASN A 46 -7.25 -4.67 2.99
N SER A 47 -6.72 -3.62 2.35
CA SER A 47 -6.70 -3.55 0.88
C SER A 47 -5.80 -4.61 0.25
N GLU A 48 -4.89 -5.24 1.01
CA GLU A 48 -3.88 -6.20 0.56
C GLU A 48 -2.92 -5.64 -0.52
N ARG A 49 -2.95 -4.32 -0.77
CA ARG A 49 -2.16 -3.67 -1.83
C ARG A 49 -0.71 -3.43 -1.42
N PHE A 50 -0.43 -3.23 -0.13
CA PHE A 50 0.86 -2.75 0.37
C PHE A 50 1.69 -3.82 1.11
N LYS A 51 1.56 -5.09 0.72
CA LYS A 51 2.17 -6.23 1.41
C LYS A 51 3.68 -6.05 1.67
N TYR A 52 4.46 -5.77 0.62
CA TYR A 52 5.92 -5.71 0.75
C TYR A 52 6.39 -4.43 1.43
N SER A 53 5.68 -3.33 1.19
CA SER A 53 6.03 -2.02 1.72
C SER A 53 5.75 -1.92 3.21
N LEU A 54 4.61 -2.43 3.68
CA LEU A 54 4.27 -2.45 5.10
C LEU A 54 5.20 -3.36 5.91
N GLU A 55 5.60 -4.51 5.35
CA GLU A 55 6.58 -5.42 6.00
C GLU A 55 7.95 -4.76 6.20
N LEU A 56 8.34 -3.84 5.32
CA LEU A 56 9.56 -3.06 5.46
C LEU A 56 9.35 -1.86 6.39
N LEU A 57 8.27 -1.10 6.19
CA LEU A 57 7.99 0.14 6.90
C LEU A 57 7.81 -0.08 8.40
N VAL A 58 7.21 -1.21 8.82
CA VAL A 58 6.98 -1.52 10.23
C VAL A 58 8.28 -1.64 11.04
N ARG A 59 9.42 -1.88 10.38
CA ARG A 59 10.73 -2.02 11.04
C ARG A 59 11.30 -0.69 11.57
N TYR A 60 10.68 0.43 11.19
CA TYR A 60 11.07 1.77 11.63
C TYR A 60 10.22 2.30 12.80
N PHE A 61 9.38 1.44 13.39
CA PHE A 61 8.51 1.77 14.52
C PHE A 61 8.63 0.70 15.60
N ASP A 62 8.30 1.04 16.85
CA ASP A 62 8.39 0.11 17.97
C ASP A 62 7.32 -0.98 17.88
N SER A 63 6.20 -0.68 17.21
CA SER A 63 5.12 -1.63 16.97
C SER A 63 4.33 -1.34 15.69
N PRO A 64 3.62 -2.35 15.12
CA PRO A 64 2.68 -2.11 14.02
C PRO A 64 1.61 -1.08 14.37
N PHE A 65 1.14 -1.05 15.62
CA PHE A 65 0.14 -0.09 16.07
C PHE A 65 0.66 1.35 15.96
N GLU A 66 1.87 1.61 16.44
CA GLU A 66 2.50 2.93 16.37
C GLU A 66 2.67 3.41 14.91
N MET A 67 3.06 2.50 14.00
CA MET A 67 3.16 2.81 12.57
C MET A 67 1.81 3.30 12.02
N TYR A 68 0.73 2.53 12.20
CA TYR A 68 -0.60 2.92 11.71
C TYR A 68 -1.14 4.17 12.40
N GLU A 69 -0.90 4.34 13.71
CA GLU A 69 -1.28 5.56 14.43
C GLU A 69 -0.61 6.80 13.82
N LYS A 70 0.69 6.74 13.54
CA LYS A 70 1.42 7.85 12.89
C LYS A 70 0.93 8.11 11.47
N ILE A 71 0.64 7.07 10.68
CA ILE A 71 0.09 7.26 9.33
C ILE A 71 -1.33 7.87 9.39
N SER A 72 -2.16 7.44 10.35
CA SER A 72 -3.50 8.02 10.56
C SER A 72 -3.43 9.50 10.90
N LEU A 73 -2.51 9.91 11.76
CA LEU A 73 -2.29 11.32 12.09
C LEU A 73 -1.84 12.11 10.86
N TYR A 74 -0.93 11.55 10.07
CA TYR A 74 -0.48 12.17 8.81
C TYR A 74 -1.63 12.35 7.80
N PHE A 75 -2.53 11.38 7.67
CA PHE A 75 -3.73 11.52 6.82
C PHE A 75 -4.67 12.61 7.34
N ASP A 76 -4.79 12.74 8.65
CA ASP A 76 -5.64 13.75 9.28
C ASP A 76 -5.13 15.16 9.10
N GLU A 77 -3.82 15.36 9.27
CA GLU A 77 -3.15 16.63 9.01
C GLU A 77 -3.35 17.09 7.56
N LYS A 78 -3.39 16.13 6.62
CA LYS A 78 -3.69 16.38 5.20
C LYS A 78 -5.18 16.46 4.88
N LYS A 79 -6.08 16.32 5.87
CA LYS A 79 -7.55 16.32 5.74
C LYS A 79 -8.07 15.22 4.82
N LEU A 80 -7.42 14.06 4.85
CA LEU A 80 -7.73 12.89 4.02
C LEU A 80 -8.39 11.75 4.80
N THR A 81 -8.47 11.84 6.13
CA THR A 81 -9.21 10.87 6.95
C THR A 81 -10.67 10.79 6.50
N PHE A 82 -11.20 9.58 6.37
CA PHE A 82 -12.55 9.27 5.88
C PHE A 82 -12.85 9.71 4.44
N GLN A 83 -11.85 10.20 3.72
CA GLN A 83 -11.97 10.54 2.30
C GLN A 83 -11.57 9.36 1.43
N SER A 84 -12.21 9.26 0.25
CA SER A 84 -11.78 8.32 -0.77
C SER A 84 -10.48 8.80 -1.41
N ILE A 85 -9.42 7.99 -1.31
CA ILE A 85 -8.11 8.27 -1.90
C ILE A 85 -7.93 7.36 -3.11
N SER A 86 -7.57 7.93 -4.26
CA SER A 86 -7.26 7.10 -5.43
C SER A 86 -6.03 6.21 -5.14
N SER A 87 -6.00 5.00 -5.70
CA SER A 87 -4.87 4.07 -5.51
C SER A 87 -3.53 4.77 -5.72
N LYS A 88 -3.35 5.46 -6.85
CA LYS A 88 -2.09 6.17 -7.17
C LYS A 88 -1.71 7.21 -6.12
N ASN A 89 -2.68 7.99 -5.64
CA ASN A 89 -2.41 9.00 -4.62
C ASN A 89 -2.08 8.35 -3.27
N LEU A 90 -2.68 7.20 -2.94
CA LEU A 90 -2.36 6.48 -1.71
C LEU A 90 -0.90 5.99 -1.71
N TYR A 91 -0.38 5.52 -2.85
CA TYR A 91 1.04 5.18 -3.00
C TYR A 91 1.94 6.42 -2.89
N ASN A 92 1.56 7.56 -3.48
CA ASN A 92 2.31 8.81 -3.31
C ASN A 92 2.33 9.26 -1.85
N LEU A 93 1.19 9.23 -1.16
CA LEU A 93 1.06 9.65 0.23
C LEU A 93 1.89 8.79 1.18
N LEU A 94 1.88 7.47 0.98
CA LEU A 94 2.69 6.56 1.79
C LEU A 94 4.19 6.75 1.54
N TYR A 95 4.58 7.08 0.31
CA TYR A 95 5.97 7.44 -0.01
C TYR A 95 6.37 8.76 0.67
N GLU A 96 5.55 9.80 0.56
CA GLU A 96 5.77 11.11 1.20
C GLU A 96 5.86 10.97 2.73
N PHE A 97 4.95 10.19 3.34
CA PHE A 97 4.99 9.91 4.78
C PHE A 97 6.32 9.26 5.20
N ALA A 98 6.79 8.28 4.41
CA ALA A 98 8.03 7.62 4.73
C ALA A 98 9.24 8.56 4.58
N GLU A 99 9.25 9.44 3.58
CA GLU A 99 10.32 10.43 3.37
C GLU A 99 10.55 11.33 4.60
N GLU A 100 9.52 11.57 5.42
CA GLU A 100 9.63 12.34 6.67
C GLU A 100 10.28 11.57 7.84
N ILE A 101 10.42 10.25 7.73
CA ILE A 101 10.77 9.36 8.86
C ILE A 101 12.06 8.57 8.61
N ILE A 102 12.29 8.13 7.37
CA ILE A 102 13.42 7.27 7.02
C ILE A 102 14.48 8.00 6.21
N ASN A 103 15.74 7.61 6.40
CA ASN A 103 16.85 8.16 5.62
C ASN A 103 16.75 7.79 4.12
N GLU A 104 17.51 8.49 3.28
CA GLU A 104 17.42 8.38 1.82
C GLU A 104 17.69 6.95 1.30
N ASP A 105 18.71 6.27 1.82
CA ASP A 105 19.05 4.90 1.40
C ASP A 105 17.91 3.91 1.67
N ASN A 106 17.27 4.04 2.83
CA ASN A 106 16.13 3.21 3.22
C ASN A 106 14.85 3.59 2.47
N LEU A 107 14.68 4.87 2.17
CA LEU A 107 13.55 5.38 1.39
C LEU A 107 13.53 4.80 -0.02
N ASP A 108 14.70 4.65 -0.62
CA ASP A 108 14.83 4.03 -1.93
C ASP A 108 14.43 2.55 -1.91
N GLN A 109 14.82 1.79 -0.88
CA GLN A 109 14.36 0.40 -0.71
C GLN A 109 12.85 0.33 -0.55
N LEU A 110 12.25 1.24 0.22
CA LEU A 110 10.80 1.32 0.37
C LEU A 110 10.12 1.68 -0.96
N GLY A 111 10.67 2.61 -1.73
CA GLY A 111 10.17 2.99 -3.04
C GLY A 111 10.16 1.83 -4.03
N GLU A 112 11.20 0.97 -4.01
CA GLU A 112 11.22 -0.28 -4.77
C GLU A 112 10.09 -1.23 -4.36
N LYS A 113 9.85 -1.39 -3.05
CA LYS A 113 8.75 -2.24 -2.53
C LYS A 113 7.37 -1.67 -2.88
N LEU A 114 7.19 -0.35 -2.78
CA LEU A 114 5.94 0.33 -3.15
C LEU A 114 5.63 0.15 -4.63
N LEU A 115 6.65 0.24 -5.49
CA LEU A 115 6.45 0.02 -6.92
C LEU A 115 6.10 -1.45 -7.22
N LEU A 116 6.74 -2.39 -6.54
CA LEU A 116 6.40 -3.82 -6.65
C LEU A 116 4.96 -4.10 -6.19
N ASP A 117 4.57 -3.54 -5.05
CA ASP A 117 3.20 -3.60 -4.52
C ASP A 117 2.17 -3.06 -5.53
N TYR A 118 2.49 -1.93 -6.16
CA TYR A 118 1.64 -1.35 -7.21
C TYR A 118 1.48 -2.29 -8.40
N TYR A 119 2.58 -2.87 -8.89
CA TYR A 119 2.55 -3.84 -9.99
C TYR A 119 1.81 -5.13 -9.65
N CYS A 120 1.87 -5.59 -8.40
CA CYS A 120 1.05 -6.70 -7.90
C CYS A 120 -0.43 -6.32 -7.76
N SER A 121 -0.76 -5.06 -7.53
CA SER A 121 -2.15 -4.64 -7.26
C SER A 121 -2.95 -4.44 -8.55
N GLU A 122 -2.35 -3.87 -9.59
CA GLU A 122 -3.04 -3.42 -10.78
C GLU A 122 -2.20 -3.51 -12.06
N LYS A 123 -2.85 -3.89 -13.17
CA LYS A 123 -2.23 -3.91 -14.50
C LYS A 123 -2.32 -2.50 -15.11
N SER A 124 -1.52 -1.57 -14.59
CA SER A 124 -1.50 -0.17 -15.02
C SER A 124 -0.13 0.23 -15.56
N GLU A 125 -0.10 1.01 -16.63
CA GLU A 125 1.12 1.65 -17.15
C GLU A 125 1.39 3.01 -16.49
N ILE A 126 0.36 3.61 -15.90
CA ILE A 126 0.46 4.91 -15.25
C ILE A 126 0.94 4.69 -13.83
N ILE A 127 2.22 4.95 -13.59
CA ILE A 127 2.88 4.77 -12.29
C ILE A 127 2.65 6.01 -11.39
N PRO A 128 2.48 5.83 -10.06
CA PRO A 128 2.46 6.95 -9.09
C PRO A 128 3.67 7.87 -9.27
N LEU A 129 3.46 9.18 -9.15
CA LEU A 129 4.47 10.20 -9.47
C LEU A 129 5.76 9.99 -8.65
N ALA A 130 5.61 9.75 -7.35
CA ALA A 130 6.73 9.55 -6.43
C ALA A 130 7.60 8.33 -6.80
N LEU A 131 7.01 7.33 -7.47
CA LEU A 131 7.67 6.07 -7.79
C LEU A 131 8.28 6.04 -9.20
N LYS A 132 8.05 7.06 -10.03
CA LYS A 132 8.58 7.10 -11.40
C LYS A 132 10.10 7.01 -11.47
N LYS A 133 10.80 7.55 -10.46
CA LYS A 133 12.28 7.51 -10.39
C LYS A 133 12.85 6.08 -10.31
N TYR A 134 12.05 5.10 -9.88
CA TYR A 134 12.48 3.71 -9.78
C TYR A 134 12.30 2.92 -11.08
N VAL A 135 11.71 3.53 -12.13
CA VAL A 135 11.52 2.86 -13.42
C VAL A 135 12.64 3.26 -14.38
N PRO A 136 13.40 2.30 -14.94
CA PRO A 136 14.49 2.61 -15.85
C PRO A 136 13.98 3.18 -17.20
N LEU A 137 14.80 4.02 -17.84
CA LEU A 137 14.48 4.66 -19.12
C LEU A 137 14.59 3.66 -20.30
N ASN A 138 13.80 3.91 -21.35
CA ASN A 138 12.94 2.91 -21.96
C ASN A 138 13.48 2.18 -23.23
N LYS A 139 14.79 1.97 -23.42
CA LYS A 139 15.30 1.50 -24.74
C LYS A 139 15.67 0.01 -24.89
N GLN A 140 15.77 -0.79 -23.82
CA GLN A 140 16.20 -2.20 -23.92
C GLN A 140 15.11 -3.24 -23.55
N THR A 141 13.97 -2.77 -23.03
CA THR A 141 12.93 -3.59 -22.39
C THR A 141 12.30 -4.65 -23.30
N SER A 142 12.14 -4.41 -24.61
CA SER A 142 11.51 -5.38 -25.52
C SER A 142 12.40 -6.58 -25.84
N ALA A 143 13.71 -6.36 -25.99
CA ALA A 143 14.68 -7.42 -26.27
C ALA A 143 14.89 -8.30 -25.03
N LEU A 144 15.11 -7.68 -23.87
CA LEU A 144 15.21 -8.34 -22.57
C LEU A 144 13.97 -9.18 -22.26
N THR A 145 12.78 -8.63 -22.52
CA THR A 145 11.52 -9.38 -22.31
C THR A 145 11.45 -10.64 -23.18
N LYS A 146 11.90 -10.58 -24.45
CA LYS A 146 11.91 -11.77 -25.32
C LYS A 146 12.91 -12.81 -24.83
N THR A 147 14.11 -12.39 -24.42
CA THR A 147 15.14 -13.28 -23.88
C THR A 147 14.65 -13.97 -22.60
N LEU A 148 14.10 -13.22 -21.65
CA LEU A 148 13.57 -13.75 -20.39
C LEU A 148 12.43 -14.76 -20.61
N LEU A 149 11.49 -14.47 -21.51
CA LEU A 149 10.40 -15.41 -21.83
C LEU A 149 10.93 -16.70 -22.46
N HIS A 150 11.94 -16.60 -23.33
CA HIS A 150 12.58 -17.76 -23.94
C HIS A 150 13.33 -18.62 -22.90
N GLU A 151 14.13 -18.01 -22.02
CA GLU A 151 14.85 -18.71 -20.95
C GLU A 151 13.92 -19.49 -20.01
N LYS A 152 12.70 -19.02 -19.82
CA LYS A 152 11.70 -19.67 -18.97
C LYS A 152 10.80 -20.68 -19.69
N ASN A 153 11.03 -20.93 -20.98
CA ASN A 153 10.14 -21.76 -21.81
C ASN A 153 8.67 -21.30 -21.74
N LEU A 154 8.44 -20.00 -21.55
CA LEU A 154 7.10 -19.43 -21.46
C LEU A 154 6.68 -18.91 -22.84
N HIS A 155 5.53 -19.38 -23.32
CA HIS A 155 4.95 -18.85 -24.53
C HIS A 155 4.42 -17.43 -24.31
N ARG A 156 4.51 -16.60 -25.34
CA ARG A 156 4.16 -15.18 -25.26
C ARG A 156 2.65 -15.01 -25.13
N GLU A 157 2.17 -14.93 -23.89
CA GLU A 157 0.78 -14.59 -23.59
C GLU A 157 0.62 -13.10 -23.31
N LYS A 158 -0.54 -12.52 -23.61
CA LYS A 158 -0.86 -11.09 -23.35
C LYS A 158 -0.90 -10.73 -21.86
N THR A 159 -0.89 -11.74 -21.01
CA THR A 159 -0.99 -11.69 -19.54
C THR A 159 0.39 -11.64 -18.89
N LEU A 160 1.42 -12.18 -19.53
CA LEU A 160 2.80 -12.17 -19.04
C LEU A 160 3.48 -10.85 -19.41
N ILE A 161 3.87 -10.08 -18.40
CA ILE A 161 4.50 -8.78 -18.59
C ILE A 161 5.73 -8.66 -17.70
N VAL A 162 6.84 -8.22 -18.28
CA VAL A 162 8.03 -7.86 -17.51
C VAL A 162 7.90 -6.42 -17.03
N ARG A 163 8.04 -6.23 -15.72
CA ARG A 163 8.09 -4.93 -15.04
C ARG A 163 9.49 -4.69 -14.50
N TYR A 164 9.93 -3.45 -14.52
CA TYR A 164 11.29 -3.10 -14.15
C TYR A 164 11.27 -2.17 -12.95
N ILE A 165 12.13 -2.43 -11.99
CA ILE A 165 12.34 -1.63 -10.80
C ILE A 165 13.85 -1.54 -10.64
N ARG A 166 14.44 -0.39 -10.98
CA ARG A 166 15.88 -0.16 -11.05
C ARG A 166 16.57 -1.28 -11.82
N ASP A 167 17.56 -1.93 -11.22
CA ASP A 167 18.37 -3.02 -11.74
C ASP A 167 17.67 -4.40 -11.66
N LYS A 168 16.36 -4.45 -11.39
CA LYS A 168 15.60 -5.71 -11.31
C LYS A 168 14.46 -5.76 -12.32
N ALA A 169 14.33 -6.91 -12.96
CA ALA A 169 13.22 -7.27 -13.82
C ALA A 169 12.32 -8.29 -13.11
N TYR A 170 11.02 -8.03 -13.07
CA TYR A 170 10.00 -8.88 -12.47
C TYR A 170 9.09 -9.41 -13.58
N LEU A 171 9.02 -10.72 -13.72
CA LEU A 171 8.07 -11.37 -14.62
C LEU A 171 6.72 -11.52 -13.90
N MET A 172 5.72 -10.77 -14.35
CA MET A 172 4.39 -10.73 -13.75
C MET A 172 3.39 -11.57 -14.54
N ASP A 173 2.54 -12.30 -13.82
CA ASP A 173 1.34 -12.92 -14.40
C ASP A 173 0.09 -12.10 -14.11
N TYR A 174 -0.42 -11.44 -15.15
CA TYR A 174 -1.66 -10.66 -15.10
C TYR A 174 -2.91 -11.45 -15.59
N ALA A 175 -2.87 -12.77 -15.68
CA ALA A 175 -4.00 -13.58 -16.12
C ALA A 175 -5.14 -13.60 -15.10
N LYS A 176 -4.80 -13.85 -13.83
CA LYS A 176 -5.76 -13.91 -12.73
C LYS A 176 -5.17 -13.33 -11.46
N LYS A 177 -6.01 -12.64 -10.69
CA LYS A 177 -5.67 -12.23 -9.33
C LYS A 177 -5.81 -13.43 -8.39
N HIS A 178 -4.97 -13.46 -7.36
CA HIS A 178 -5.11 -14.39 -6.25
C HIS A 178 -6.49 -14.21 -5.59
N PRO A 179 -7.26 -15.29 -5.36
CA PRO A 179 -8.67 -15.21 -4.98
C PRO A 179 -8.91 -14.56 -3.61
N VAL A 180 -7.91 -14.60 -2.72
CA VAL A 180 -8.01 -14.02 -1.37
C VAL A 180 -7.46 -12.60 -1.32
N THR A 181 -6.26 -12.39 -1.88
CA THR A 181 -5.52 -11.12 -1.71
C THR A 181 -5.77 -10.14 -2.84
N GLY A 182 -6.39 -10.55 -3.95
CA GLY A 182 -6.63 -9.69 -5.09
C GLY A 182 -5.37 -9.22 -5.83
N ARG A 183 -4.20 -9.84 -5.54
CA ARG A 183 -2.89 -9.50 -6.13
C ARG A 183 -2.55 -10.39 -7.31
N TYR A 184 -1.80 -9.84 -8.27
CA TYR A 184 -1.11 -10.55 -9.33
C TYR A 184 0.19 -11.15 -8.83
N SER A 185 0.53 -12.33 -9.37
CA SER A 185 1.71 -13.08 -8.97
C SER A 185 2.96 -12.58 -9.70
N VAL A 186 4.06 -12.53 -8.94
CA VAL A 186 5.41 -12.48 -9.51
C VAL A 186 5.81 -13.93 -9.79
N ILE A 187 6.09 -14.27 -11.05
CA ILE A 187 6.60 -15.59 -11.43
C ILE A 187 8.08 -15.70 -11.05
N ASP A 188 8.85 -14.66 -11.35
CA ASP A 188 10.28 -14.64 -11.11
C ASP A 188 10.85 -13.21 -11.09
N ALA A 189 12.04 -13.04 -10.53
CA ALA A 189 12.77 -11.78 -10.46
C ALA A 189 14.25 -11.97 -10.80
N PHE A 190 14.80 -11.06 -11.61
CA PHE A 190 16.15 -11.14 -12.15
C PHE A 190 16.88 -9.82 -11.94
N HIS A 191 18.19 -9.87 -11.72
CA HIS A 191 19.04 -8.69 -11.85
C HIS A 191 19.32 -8.44 -13.33
N ILE A 192 19.36 -7.17 -13.72
CA ILE A 192 19.70 -6.71 -15.05
C ILE A 192 20.84 -5.70 -14.95
N ASP A 193 21.87 -5.92 -15.76
CA ASP A 193 22.95 -4.95 -15.93
C ASP A 193 22.44 -3.80 -16.78
N ILE A 194 21.97 -2.75 -16.12
CA ILE A 194 21.67 -1.50 -16.80
C ILE A 194 22.99 -0.75 -16.94
N GLU A 195 23.63 -0.90 -18.10
CA GLU A 195 24.73 -0.01 -18.49
C GLU A 195 24.21 1.45 -18.40
N ARG A 196 24.86 2.24 -17.53
CA ARG A 196 24.52 3.64 -17.26
C ARG A 196 24.83 4.55 -18.45
#